data_AF-A0A7X6UFI1-F1
#
_entry.id   AF-A0A7X6UFI1-F1
#
_cell.length_a   1.000
_cell.length_b   1.000
_cell.length_c   1.000
_cell.angle_alpha   90.00
_cell.angle_beta   90.00
_cell.angle_gamma   90.00
#
_symmetry.space_group_name_H-M   'P 1'
#
loop_
_entity.id
_entity.type
_entity.pdbx_description
1 polymer ?
#
loop_
_entity_poly.entity_id
_entity_poly.type
_entity_poly.pdbx_seq_one_letter_code
_entity_poly.pdbx_strand_id
1 'polypeptide(L)'
;MRLQPDQRLDIRQILDGLEDYRSPRRPWHWREERDQPRQVGDFTYYESSKPLERSVPLPGSRGFGYIDPQPDCVITSEIASGRFEDDVRRMRMAAWNGADHIMVIRTTGQSHIDSLIEGTTQGIGGIPITRKQCRASRRALDLIEEEVGRPINFHSYVSGVAGPDIAVMFVEEGVSGVHQDPQYNVLYRNINMLRSFVDACESKAIIAYGGQLQIDGAHNANATAMEAWKVMPELMVQHAINTAFSVRCGVKPENIALSSVPPTAPPAPCMRLDLPYAVALRDLFKDYKIRAQQNTKYMESETREATVTHALNMVISRLTSADVQSTITPDEGRNVPWHYFNINAVNTARQTLTGLDGIRRMVEINRDGPLGERVRELKERAILFMEEIIETGGYYSAVEGGFFVDSAEYPDRKGDGIARELDGGIGNDTLYRRADDYFAPVSVHFGNNHIPAQFTSASQAIGGDTFEDPSKIQFIDELDDYDNVDVRIAEKQKYYDNTNLIRPEV
;
A
#
# COMPACT_ATOMS: atom_id res chain seq x y z
N MET A 1 26.30 7.90 7.21
CA MET A 1 26.80 6.52 7.43
C MET A 1 26.70 5.79 6.11
N ARG A 2 27.62 4.89 5.74
CA ARG A 2 27.50 4.05 4.54
C ARG A 2 27.49 2.59 4.96
N LEU A 3 26.54 1.80 4.47
CA LEU A 3 26.48 0.38 4.80
C LEU A 3 27.57 -0.41 4.07
N GLN A 4 28.14 -1.37 4.79
CA GLN A 4 29.03 -2.38 4.23
C GLN A 4 28.28 -3.73 4.16
N PRO A 5 28.35 -4.47 3.04
CA PRO A 5 27.61 -5.72 2.87
C PRO A 5 27.94 -6.81 3.89
N ASP A 6 29.18 -6.84 4.36
CA ASP A 6 29.69 -7.80 5.34
C ASP A 6 29.40 -7.41 6.79
N GLN A 7 28.82 -6.23 7.02
CA GLN A 7 28.46 -5.72 8.35
C GLN A 7 26.94 -5.76 8.55
N ARG A 8 26.50 -6.15 9.75
CA ARG A 8 25.09 -6.10 10.12
C ARG A 8 24.62 -4.64 10.23
N LEU A 9 23.34 -4.43 9.98
CA LEU A 9 22.69 -3.14 10.26
C LEU A 9 22.63 -2.95 11.78
N ASP A 10 23.24 -1.89 12.31
CA ASP A 10 23.20 -1.58 13.74
C ASP A 10 22.00 -0.66 14.04
N ILE A 11 20.98 -1.21 14.70
CA ILE A 11 19.79 -0.45 15.07
C ILE A 11 20.10 0.71 16.02
N ARG A 12 21.08 0.57 16.91
CA ARG A 12 21.43 1.63 17.87
C ARG A 12 21.94 2.87 17.14
N GLN A 13 22.70 2.68 16.06
CA GLN A 13 23.18 3.77 15.20
C GLN A 13 22.06 4.40 14.35
N ILE A 14 21.00 3.65 14.04
CA ILE A 14 19.81 4.19 13.38
C ILE A 14 19.04 5.11 14.33
N LEU A 15 18.89 4.69 15.60
CA LEU A 15 18.14 5.43 16.63
C LEU A 15 18.92 6.65 17.17
N ASP A 16 20.25 6.63 17.14
CA ASP A 16 21.09 7.71 17.64
C ASP A 16 20.87 9.03 16.86
N GLY A 17 20.43 10.09 17.58
CA GLY A 17 20.15 11.42 17.03
C GLY A 17 18.94 11.49 16.09
N LEU A 18 17.92 10.66 16.32
CA LEU A 18 16.74 10.60 15.45
C LEU A 18 15.86 11.86 15.52
N GLU A 19 15.95 12.62 16.61
CA GLU A 19 15.28 13.93 16.75
C GLU A 19 15.77 14.95 15.69
N ASP A 20 17.01 14.80 15.22
CA ASP A 20 17.66 15.65 14.22
C ASP A 20 17.58 15.07 12.80
N TYR A 21 17.19 13.79 12.66
CA TYR A 21 16.99 13.20 11.34
C TYR A 21 15.89 13.95 10.59
N ARG A 22 16.21 14.33 9.35
CA ARG A 22 15.27 14.91 8.40
C ARG A 22 15.42 14.15 7.09
N SER A 23 14.38 13.43 6.69
CA SER A 23 14.29 12.96 5.31
C SER A 23 13.76 14.12 4.46
N PRO A 24 14.35 14.44 3.30
CA PRO A 24 13.66 15.31 2.36
C PRO A 24 12.31 14.67 1.99
N ARG A 25 11.31 15.49 1.63
CA ARG A 25 10.05 14.98 1.07
C ARG A 25 10.37 14.02 -0.08
N ARG A 26 9.84 12.79 0.00
CA ARG A 26 10.10 11.72 -0.97
C ARG A 26 8.84 11.35 -1.73
N PRO A 27 8.58 11.94 -2.92
CA PRO A 27 7.49 11.49 -3.76
C PRO A 27 7.72 10.03 -4.19
N TRP A 28 6.67 9.39 -4.68
CA TRP A 28 6.76 8.02 -5.18
C TRP A 28 7.78 7.88 -6.34
N HIS A 29 8.56 6.79 -6.32
CA HIS A 29 9.52 6.45 -7.36
C HIS A 29 9.10 5.18 -8.11
N TRP A 30 8.97 5.30 -9.45
CA TRP A 30 8.75 4.16 -10.34
C TRP A 30 10.08 3.60 -10.83
N ARG A 31 10.15 2.29 -11.09
CA ARG A 31 11.33 1.68 -11.72
C ARG A 31 11.69 2.38 -13.03
N GLU A 32 12.99 2.61 -13.23
CA GLU A 32 13.55 3.32 -14.36
C GLU A 32 13.99 2.37 -15.48
N GLU A 33 14.21 2.94 -16.67
CA GLU A 33 14.66 2.22 -17.87
C GLU A 33 13.77 1.01 -18.22
N ARG A 34 12.45 1.21 -18.09
CA ARG A 34 11.40 0.28 -18.52
C ARG A 34 11.19 0.36 -20.03
N ASP A 35 10.43 -0.60 -20.57
CA ASP A 35 9.96 -0.62 -21.97
C ASP A 35 11.06 -0.61 -23.05
N GLN A 36 12.27 -1.04 -22.70
CA GLN A 36 13.40 -1.16 -23.61
C GLN A 36 14.06 -2.54 -23.52
N PRO A 37 14.49 -3.14 -24.66
CA PRO A 37 15.26 -4.37 -24.64
C PRO A 37 16.57 -4.20 -23.86
N ARG A 38 16.90 -5.16 -23.00
CA ARG A 38 18.13 -5.16 -22.19
C ARG A 38 18.88 -6.48 -22.33
N GLN A 39 20.16 -6.39 -22.69
CA GLN A 39 21.05 -7.55 -22.66
C GLN A 39 21.52 -7.79 -21.22
N VAL A 40 21.29 -9.00 -20.70
CA VAL A 40 21.77 -9.44 -19.38
C VAL A 40 22.33 -10.86 -19.53
N GLY A 41 23.64 -11.00 -19.36
CA GLY A 41 24.34 -12.25 -19.71
C GLY A 41 24.11 -12.58 -21.19
N ASP A 42 23.71 -13.83 -21.46
CA ASP A 42 23.47 -14.33 -22.82
C ASP A 42 22.07 -13.99 -23.36
N PHE A 43 21.20 -13.34 -22.58
CA PHE A 43 19.78 -13.15 -22.92
C PHE A 43 19.40 -11.68 -23.12
N THR A 44 18.39 -11.45 -23.96
CA THR A 44 17.73 -10.16 -24.11
C THR A 44 16.36 -10.20 -23.41
N TYR A 45 16.13 -9.28 -22.48
CA TYR A 45 14.87 -9.11 -21.74
C TYR A 45 14.09 -7.91 -22.30
N TYR A 46 12.77 -8.00 -22.37
CA TYR A 46 11.88 -6.99 -22.96
C TYR A 46 10.98 -6.28 -21.95
N GLU A 47 10.77 -6.87 -20.77
CA GLU A 47 9.92 -6.37 -19.68
C GLU A 47 10.73 -6.32 -18.39
N SER A 48 11.90 -5.68 -18.47
CA SER A 48 12.85 -5.49 -17.38
C SER A 48 13.06 -4.00 -17.07
N SER A 49 13.67 -3.72 -15.92
CA SER A 49 14.07 -2.38 -15.48
C SER A 49 15.59 -2.30 -15.24
N LYS A 50 16.06 -1.13 -14.83
CA LYS A 50 17.44 -0.92 -14.39
C LYS A 50 17.88 -1.97 -13.34
N PRO A 51 19.01 -2.67 -13.55
CA PRO A 51 19.54 -3.61 -12.58
C PRO A 51 19.90 -2.95 -11.24
N LEU A 52 19.93 -3.75 -10.17
CA LEU A 52 20.49 -3.34 -8.89
C LEU A 52 22.02 -3.33 -8.95
N GLU A 53 22.66 -2.45 -8.18
CA GLU A 53 24.11 -2.45 -8.00
C GLU A 53 24.56 -3.61 -7.10
N ARG A 54 23.73 -3.96 -6.11
CA ARG A 54 23.94 -5.07 -5.19
C ARG A 54 22.65 -5.84 -4.99
N SER A 55 22.72 -7.14 -5.19
CA SER A 55 21.56 -8.01 -5.01
C SER A 55 21.96 -9.46 -4.73
N VAL A 56 20.97 -10.27 -4.34
CA VAL A 56 21.05 -11.72 -4.30
C VAL A 56 20.34 -12.26 -5.55
N PRO A 57 21.08 -12.89 -6.49
CA PRO A 57 20.47 -13.51 -7.65
C PRO A 57 19.74 -14.80 -7.24
N LEU A 58 18.75 -15.22 -8.05
CA LEU A 58 18.02 -16.46 -7.80
C LEU A 58 18.98 -17.66 -7.76
N PRO A 59 18.79 -18.69 -6.93
CA PRO A 59 19.72 -19.83 -6.85
C PRO A 59 19.96 -20.54 -8.19
N GLY A 60 18.93 -20.63 -9.03
CA GLY A 60 19.01 -21.21 -10.38
C GLY A 60 19.86 -20.41 -11.37
N SER A 61 20.22 -19.16 -11.05
CA SER A 61 21.03 -18.29 -11.92
C SER A 61 22.48 -18.73 -12.10
N ARG A 62 22.97 -19.69 -11.29
CA ARG A 62 24.36 -20.18 -11.35
C ARG A 62 24.76 -20.66 -12.74
N GLY A 63 23.85 -21.32 -13.46
CA GLY A 63 24.09 -21.79 -14.82
C GLY A 63 24.16 -20.68 -15.87
N PHE A 64 23.76 -19.46 -15.50
CA PHE A 64 23.66 -18.28 -16.36
C PHE A 64 24.59 -17.15 -15.90
N GLY A 65 25.66 -17.47 -15.17
CA GLY A 65 26.64 -16.48 -14.70
C GLY A 65 26.15 -15.59 -13.56
N TYR A 66 25.19 -16.07 -12.74
CA TYR A 66 24.62 -15.34 -11.61
C TYR A 66 23.95 -14.00 -11.99
N ILE A 67 23.38 -13.93 -13.20
CA ILE A 67 22.58 -12.76 -13.61
C ILE A 67 21.38 -12.53 -12.69
N ASP A 68 21.01 -11.26 -12.52
CA ASP A 68 19.83 -10.83 -11.76
C ASP A 68 18.99 -9.79 -12.50
N PRO A 69 18.26 -10.19 -13.56
CA PRO A 69 17.32 -9.30 -14.23
C PRO A 69 16.21 -8.86 -13.26
N GLN A 70 15.90 -7.57 -13.25
CA GLN A 70 14.83 -6.99 -12.45
C GLN A 70 13.59 -6.77 -13.33
N PRO A 71 12.37 -7.19 -12.93
CA PRO A 71 11.17 -6.91 -13.70
C PRO A 71 10.87 -5.40 -13.78
N ASP A 72 10.01 -5.01 -14.70
CA ASP A 72 9.58 -3.64 -14.98
C ASP A 72 8.68 -3.01 -13.90
N CYS A 73 7.89 -3.81 -13.18
CA CYS A 73 7.01 -3.31 -12.11
C CYS A 73 7.71 -3.18 -10.75
N VAL A 74 7.23 -2.26 -9.91
CA VAL A 74 7.67 -2.13 -8.51
C VAL A 74 7.22 -3.36 -7.72
N ILE A 75 8.10 -3.93 -6.90
CA ILE A 75 7.82 -5.15 -6.12
C ILE A 75 7.65 -4.81 -4.65
N THR A 76 6.50 -5.17 -4.09
CA THR A 76 6.19 -4.91 -2.67
C THR A 76 6.52 -6.10 -1.78
N SER A 77 7.06 -5.84 -0.60
CA SER A 77 7.05 -6.78 0.52
C SER A 77 6.39 -6.13 1.74
N GLU A 78 5.48 -6.87 2.39
CA GLU A 78 4.80 -6.45 3.62
C GLU A 78 5.60 -6.89 4.85
N ILE A 79 6.08 -5.94 5.64
CA ILE A 79 6.97 -6.19 6.80
C ILE A 79 6.45 -5.37 7.98
N ALA A 80 5.81 -6.06 8.94
CA ALA A 80 5.24 -5.44 10.13
C ALA A 80 5.05 -6.45 11.27
N SER A 81 6.10 -6.76 12.01
CA SER A 81 6.08 -7.80 13.06
C SER A 81 5.45 -7.37 14.39
N GLY A 82 5.22 -6.07 14.59
CA GLY A 82 4.98 -5.46 15.90
C GLY A 82 6.22 -4.85 16.53
N ARG A 83 7.40 -5.08 15.96
CA ARG A 83 8.70 -4.57 16.41
C ARG A 83 9.50 -4.01 15.23
N PHE A 84 9.43 -2.70 15.03
CA PHE A 84 10.05 -2.07 13.86
C PHE A 84 11.58 -2.23 13.87
N GLU A 85 12.18 -2.34 15.06
CA GLU A 85 13.62 -2.54 15.25
C GLU A 85 14.13 -3.90 14.72
N ASP A 86 13.27 -4.92 14.70
CA ASP A 86 13.57 -6.20 14.08
C ASP A 86 13.27 -6.15 12.57
N ASP A 87 12.21 -5.43 12.19
CA ASP A 87 11.74 -5.32 10.82
C ASP A 87 12.74 -4.60 9.89
N VAL A 88 13.46 -3.58 10.35
CA VAL A 88 14.46 -2.89 9.50
C VAL A 88 15.56 -3.83 8.98
N ARG A 89 15.88 -4.90 9.74
CA ARG A 89 16.82 -5.93 9.27
C ARG A 89 16.22 -6.73 8.12
N ARG A 90 14.92 -7.06 8.22
CA ARG A 90 14.16 -7.74 7.17
C ARG A 90 13.99 -6.88 5.92
N MET A 91 13.80 -5.56 6.09
CA MET A 91 13.74 -4.61 4.97
C MET A 91 15.01 -4.64 4.13
N ARG A 92 16.20 -4.69 4.77
CA ARG A 92 17.48 -4.85 4.05
C ARG A 92 17.54 -6.18 3.29
N MET A 93 17.11 -7.28 3.90
CA MET A 93 17.07 -8.58 3.22
C MET A 93 16.16 -8.54 1.98
N ALA A 94 14.96 -7.97 2.11
CA ALA A 94 14.00 -7.86 1.02
C ALA A 94 14.53 -6.97 -0.12
N ALA A 95 15.18 -5.86 0.20
CA ALA A 95 15.78 -4.95 -0.77
C ALA A 95 16.88 -5.61 -1.62
N TRP A 96 17.78 -6.37 -0.99
CA TRP A 96 18.79 -7.16 -1.70
C TRP A 96 18.18 -8.24 -2.60
N ASN A 97 16.98 -8.72 -2.27
CA ASN A 97 16.23 -9.65 -3.12
C ASN A 97 15.31 -8.91 -4.11
N GLY A 98 15.41 -7.59 -4.24
CA GLY A 98 14.74 -6.83 -5.29
C GLY A 98 13.39 -6.22 -4.94
N ALA A 99 12.98 -6.22 -3.66
CA ALA A 99 11.86 -5.38 -3.22
C ALA A 99 12.27 -3.91 -3.20
N ASP A 100 11.47 -3.04 -3.81
CA ASP A 100 11.67 -1.59 -3.88
C ASP A 100 10.42 -0.81 -3.42
N HIS A 101 9.51 -1.53 -2.77
CA HIS A 101 8.37 -1.00 -2.04
C HIS A 101 8.19 -1.79 -0.74
N ILE A 102 8.33 -1.11 0.39
CA ILE A 102 8.22 -1.68 1.72
C ILE A 102 6.95 -1.16 2.37
N MET A 103 6.02 -2.07 2.60
CA MET A 103 4.71 -1.77 3.16
C MET A 103 4.65 -2.19 4.63
N VAL A 104 4.35 -1.24 5.51
CA VAL A 104 4.26 -1.47 6.95
C VAL A 104 2.81 -1.39 7.38
N ILE A 105 2.23 -2.56 7.63
CA ILE A 105 0.89 -2.72 8.24
C ILE A 105 0.93 -2.14 9.64
N ARG A 106 -0.15 -1.43 9.99
CA ARG A 106 -0.31 -0.78 11.29
C ARG A 106 -0.69 -1.78 12.37
N THR A 107 -0.40 -1.45 13.62
CA THR A 107 -0.93 -2.20 14.76
C THR A 107 -2.45 -2.29 14.68
N THR A 108 -3.00 -3.43 15.11
CA THR A 108 -4.42 -3.73 14.98
C THR A 108 -5.27 -2.63 15.63
N GLY A 109 -6.22 -2.08 14.88
CA GLY A 109 -7.16 -1.09 15.40
C GLY A 109 -6.64 0.36 15.44
N GLN A 110 -5.44 0.65 14.93
CA GLN A 110 -4.93 2.03 14.88
C GLN A 110 -5.86 3.01 14.14
N SER A 111 -6.74 2.51 13.25
CA SER A 111 -7.79 3.31 12.61
C SER A 111 -8.80 3.94 13.57
N HIS A 112 -8.88 3.47 14.82
CA HIS A 112 -9.80 3.95 15.86
C HIS A 112 -9.15 4.91 16.85
N ILE A 113 -7.86 5.20 16.70
CA ILE A 113 -7.16 6.15 17.56
C ILE A 113 -7.33 7.54 16.95
N ASP A 114 -8.03 8.43 17.65
CA ASP A 114 -8.37 9.79 17.21
C ASP A 114 -7.24 10.79 17.53
N SER A 115 -6.01 10.38 17.25
CA SER A 115 -4.80 11.19 17.36
C SER A 115 -3.62 10.49 16.69
N LEU A 116 -2.51 11.21 16.52
CA LEU A 116 -1.21 10.54 16.45
C LEU A 116 -0.91 9.83 17.78
N ILE A 117 -0.13 8.77 17.69
CA ILE A 117 0.55 8.14 18.83
C ILE A 117 2.04 8.39 18.70
N GLU A 118 2.75 8.38 19.82
CA GLU A 118 4.17 8.72 19.90
C GLU A 118 4.96 7.58 20.53
N GLY A 119 6.28 7.64 20.41
CA GLY A 119 7.16 6.60 20.96
C GLY A 119 7.21 5.33 20.12
N THR A 120 7.53 4.22 20.77
CA THR A 120 7.80 2.94 20.12
C THR A 120 7.20 1.75 20.86
N THR A 121 6.01 1.91 21.42
CA THR A 121 5.19 0.83 22.00
C THR A 121 5.15 -0.40 21.08
N GLN A 122 5.11 -1.60 21.66
CA GLN A 122 5.05 -2.82 20.88
C GLN A 122 3.67 -2.98 20.21
N GLY A 123 3.67 -3.34 18.92
CA GLY A 123 2.45 -3.60 18.18
C GLY A 123 1.94 -5.03 18.27
N ILE A 124 0.68 -5.21 17.84
CA ILE A 124 0.02 -6.51 17.70
C ILE A 124 -0.56 -6.61 16.29
N GLY A 125 -0.09 -7.59 15.52
CA GLY A 125 -0.50 -7.78 14.12
C GLY A 125 0.00 -6.71 13.15
N GLY A 126 0.85 -5.78 13.61
CA GLY A 126 1.46 -4.72 12.82
C GLY A 126 2.18 -3.70 13.70
N ILE A 127 2.76 -2.67 13.10
CA ILE A 127 3.59 -1.66 13.79
C ILE A 127 2.74 -0.47 14.25
N PRO A 128 2.87 0.00 15.50
CA PRO A 128 2.27 1.28 15.90
C PRO A 128 2.98 2.40 15.15
N ILE A 129 2.26 3.04 14.24
CA ILE A 129 2.84 4.08 13.39
C ILE A 129 2.94 5.37 14.20
N THR A 130 4.17 5.81 14.44
CA THR A 130 4.54 7.04 15.17
C THR A 130 5.60 7.80 14.40
N ARG A 131 5.85 9.06 14.76
CA ARG A 131 6.92 9.85 14.13
C ARG A 131 8.30 9.20 14.34
N LYS A 132 8.61 8.78 15.58
CA LYS A 132 9.88 8.10 15.91
C LYS A 132 10.07 6.83 15.08
N GLN A 133 9.04 6.00 14.98
CA GLN A 133 9.11 4.79 14.17
C GLN A 133 9.29 5.09 12.68
N CYS A 134 8.53 6.04 12.12
CA CYS A 134 8.65 6.43 10.72
C CYS A 134 10.05 6.94 10.38
N ARG A 135 10.63 7.81 11.23
CA ARG A 135 12.01 8.29 11.06
C ARG A 135 13.02 7.16 11.07
N ALA A 136 12.93 6.24 12.03
CA ALA A 136 13.88 5.15 12.15
C ALA A 136 13.84 4.23 10.92
N SER A 137 12.63 3.84 10.49
CA SER A 137 12.45 3.01 9.29
C SER A 137 12.90 3.76 8.02
N ARG A 138 12.56 5.04 7.86
CA ARG A 138 12.96 5.83 6.69
C ARG A 138 14.48 6.04 6.63
N ARG A 139 15.12 6.35 7.76
CA ARG A 139 16.59 6.45 7.85
C ARG A 139 17.28 5.13 7.50
N ALA A 140 16.75 4.00 7.98
CA ALA A 140 17.26 2.69 7.61
C ALA A 140 17.12 2.44 6.10
N LEU A 141 15.96 2.75 5.52
CA LEU A 141 15.70 2.58 4.09
C LEU A 141 16.57 3.49 3.23
N ASP A 142 16.87 4.73 3.66
CA ASP A 142 17.80 5.63 2.98
C ASP A 142 19.22 5.02 2.87
N LEU A 143 19.68 4.36 3.93
CA LEU A 143 20.95 3.65 3.93
C LEU A 143 20.93 2.39 3.04
N ILE A 144 19.79 1.68 3.01
CA ILE A 144 19.62 0.44 2.24
C ILE A 144 19.46 0.74 0.75
N GLU A 145 18.73 1.78 0.36
CA GLU A 145 18.53 2.15 -1.04
C GLU A 145 19.84 2.59 -1.72
N GLU A 146 20.70 3.31 -0.98
CA GLU A 146 22.08 3.61 -1.41
C GLU A 146 22.92 2.34 -1.57
N GLU A 147 22.71 1.33 -0.73
CA GLU A 147 23.44 0.08 -0.79
C GLU A 147 23.07 -0.76 -2.02
N VAL A 148 21.78 -0.88 -2.34
CA VAL A 148 21.30 -1.66 -3.50
C VAL A 148 21.33 -0.86 -4.81
N GLY A 149 21.50 0.46 -4.73
CA GLY A 149 21.60 1.35 -5.89
C GLY A 149 20.26 1.68 -6.56
N ARG A 150 19.15 1.59 -5.81
CA ARG A 150 17.79 1.89 -6.31
C ARG A 150 16.93 2.46 -5.17
N PRO A 151 16.20 3.56 -5.38
CA PRO A 151 15.28 4.13 -4.39
C PRO A 151 14.27 3.09 -3.87
N ILE A 152 13.94 3.17 -2.57
CA ILE A 152 12.95 2.28 -1.94
C ILE A 152 11.77 3.11 -1.45
N ASN A 153 10.58 2.77 -1.95
CA ASN A 153 9.34 3.40 -1.52
C ASN A 153 8.94 2.90 -0.12
N PHE A 154 8.81 3.81 0.84
CA PHE A 154 8.26 3.50 2.17
C PHE A 154 6.77 3.76 2.17
N HIS A 155 5.98 2.80 2.65
CA HIS A 155 4.53 2.81 2.56
C HIS A 155 3.85 2.43 3.87
N SER A 156 2.79 3.16 4.25
CA SER A 156 1.86 2.74 5.31
C SER A 156 0.41 3.20 5.04
N TYR A 157 -0.42 3.42 6.08
CA TYR A 157 -1.88 3.57 5.97
C TYR A 157 -2.38 4.85 6.63
N VAL A 158 -3.13 5.65 5.86
CA VAL A 158 -3.78 6.90 6.28
C VAL A 158 -5.25 6.67 6.68
N SER A 159 -5.74 5.42 6.63
CA SER A 159 -7.12 5.07 7.01
C SER A 159 -7.40 5.35 8.50
N GLY A 160 -8.67 5.58 8.86
CA GLY A 160 -9.09 5.81 10.25
C GLY A 160 -9.58 7.23 10.52
N VAL A 161 -9.83 7.50 11.81
CA VAL A 161 -10.34 8.80 12.28
C VAL A 161 -9.28 9.91 12.32
N ALA A 162 -8.01 9.56 12.46
CA ALA A 162 -6.88 10.51 12.44
C ALA A 162 -6.19 10.57 11.05
N GLY A 163 -6.95 10.46 9.97
CA GLY A 163 -6.40 10.44 8.60
C GLY A 163 -5.56 11.69 8.28
N PRO A 164 -6.08 12.91 8.47
CA PRO A 164 -5.32 14.13 8.21
C PRO A 164 -4.03 14.21 9.01
N ASP A 165 -4.05 13.87 10.30
CA ASP A 165 -2.89 13.88 11.20
C ASP A 165 -1.77 12.96 10.70
N ILE A 166 -2.12 11.72 10.33
CA ILE A 166 -1.19 10.74 9.79
C ILE A 166 -0.66 11.21 8.43
N ALA A 167 -1.50 11.81 7.57
CA ALA A 167 -1.08 12.33 6.28
C ALA A 167 -0.03 13.45 6.43
N VAL A 168 -0.22 14.38 7.38
CA VAL A 168 0.76 15.42 7.70
C VAL A 168 2.08 14.78 8.10
N MET A 169 2.07 13.89 9.08
CA MET A 169 3.29 13.22 9.57
C MET A 169 3.99 12.42 8.47
N PHE A 170 3.25 11.73 7.60
CA PHE A 170 3.81 10.97 6.48
C PHE A 170 4.52 11.84 5.44
N VAL A 171 3.98 13.00 5.12
CA VAL A 171 4.64 13.95 4.20
C VAL A 171 5.89 14.54 4.83
N GLU A 172 5.82 14.93 6.11
CA GLU A 172 6.95 15.46 6.88
C GLU A 172 8.10 14.46 7.01
N GLU A 173 7.79 13.17 7.20
CA GLU A 173 8.77 12.12 7.47
C GLU A 173 9.14 11.28 6.24
N GLY A 174 8.76 11.71 5.03
CA GLY A 174 9.22 11.13 3.78
C GLY A 174 8.65 9.75 3.44
N VAL A 175 7.41 9.45 3.86
CA VAL A 175 6.66 8.29 3.38
C VAL A 175 6.24 8.53 1.93
N SER A 176 6.47 7.57 1.04
CA SER A 176 6.31 7.74 -0.42
C SER A 176 5.02 7.16 -0.98
N GLY A 177 4.38 6.23 -0.25
CA GLY A 177 3.12 5.61 -0.63
C GLY A 177 2.18 5.45 0.57
N VAL A 178 0.87 5.53 0.32
CA VAL A 178 -0.14 5.41 1.37
C VAL A 178 -1.35 4.62 0.91
N HIS A 179 -1.96 3.89 1.84
CA HIS A 179 -3.34 3.42 1.67
C HIS A 179 -4.30 4.49 2.15
N GLN A 180 -5.21 4.95 1.30
CA GLN A 180 -6.25 5.91 1.67
C GLN A 180 -7.51 5.71 0.81
N ASP A 181 -8.59 5.32 1.47
CA ASP A 181 -9.91 5.16 0.87
C ASP A 181 -10.99 5.48 1.92
N PRO A 182 -11.83 6.52 1.74
CA PRO A 182 -12.89 6.82 2.69
C PRO A 182 -13.93 5.71 2.81
N GLN A 183 -14.07 4.85 1.78
CA GLN A 183 -15.00 3.72 1.80
C GLN A 183 -14.53 2.64 2.77
N TYR A 184 -13.20 2.46 2.92
CA TYR A 184 -12.65 1.49 3.88
C TYR A 184 -13.10 1.81 5.30
N ASN A 185 -13.00 3.09 5.68
CA ASN A 185 -13.37 3.58 7.00
C ASN A 185 -14.84 3.27 7.31
N VAL A 186 -15.73 3.47 6.32
CA VAL A 186 -17.18 3.27 6.48
C VAL A 186 -17.53 1.79 6.51
N LEU A 187 -17.16 1.06 5.45
CA LEU A 187 -17.64 -0.31 5.23
C LEU A 187 -17.01 -1.30 6.24
N TYR A 188 -15.72 -1.17 6.52
CA TYR A 188 -14.97 -2.20 7.28
C TYR A 188 -14.57 -1.75 8.69
N ARG A 189 -14.71 -0.46 9.01
CA ARG A 189 -14.38 0.09 10.34
C ARG A 189 -15.52 0.82 11.04
N ASN A 190 -16.70 0.92 10.41
CA ASN A 190 -17.87 1.58 11.00
C ASN A 190 -17.57 3.02 11.49
N ILE A 191 -16.68 3.71 10.78
CA ILE A 191 -16.46 5.15 10.98
C ILE A 191 -17.59 5.89 10.26
N ASN A 192 -18.09 6.96 10.87
CA ASN A 192 -19.17 7.77 10.31
C ASN A 192 -18.84 8.22 8.87
N MET A 193 -19.80 8.05 7.96
CA MET A 193 -19.57 8.29 6.53
C MET A 193 -19.41 9.75 6.15
N LEU A 194 -20.00 10.68 6.90
CA LEU A 194 -19.77 12.10 6.67
C LEU A 194 -18.36 12.49 7.13
N ARG A 195 -17.98 12.11 8.36
CA ARG A 195 -16.63 12.32 8.91
C ARG A 195 -15.56 11.75 7.98
N SER A 196 -15.71 10.49 7.56
CA SER A 196 -14.74 9.80 6.70
C SER A 196 -14.45 10.55 5.40
N PHE A 197 -15.49 11.02 4.69
CA PHE A 197 -15.31 11.70 3.42
C PHE A 197 -14.79 13.13 3.60
N VAL A 198 -15.19 13.85 4.67
CA VAL A 198 -14.64 15.18 5.00
C VAL A 198 -13.14 15.10 5.30
N ASP A 199 -12.73 14.14 6.13
CA ASP A 199 -11.31 13.92 6.45
C ASP A 199 -10.50 13.46 5.24
N ALA A 200 -11.10 12.65 4.37
CA ALA A 200 -10.44 12.18 3.16
C ALA A 200 -10.14 13.31 2.18
N CYS A 201 -10.96 14.37 2.12
CA CYS A 201 -10.64 15.55 1.33
C CYS A 201 -9.29 16.16 1.75
N GLU A 202 -9.10 16.37 3.05
CA GLU A 202 -7.87 16.94 3.59
C GLU A 202 -6.69 15.98 3.44
N SER A 203 -6.88 14.72 3.83
CA SER A 203 -5.87 13.67 3.69
C SER A 203 -5.35 13.58 2.26
N LYS A 204 -6.25 13.59 1.27
CA LYS A 204 -5.88 13.47 -0.15
C LYS A 204 -5.23 14.73 -0.71
N ALA A 205 -5.59 15.92 -0.23
CA ALA A 205 -4.89 17.16 -0.59
C ALA A 205 -3.42 17.12 -0.09
N ILE A 206 -3.20 16.62 1.12
CA ILE A 206 -1.84 16.42 1.68
C ILE A 206 -1.08 15.34 0.90
N ILE A 207 -1.71 14.21 0.57
CA ILE A 207 -1.13 13.15 -0.27
C ILE A 207 -0.71 13.70 -1.64
N ALA A 208 -1.57 14.52 -2.26
CA ALA A 208 -1.29 15.17 -3.53
C ALA A 208 -0.09 16.12 -3.43
N TYR A 209 -0.01 16.94 -2.38
CA TYR A 209 1.13 17.82 -2.10
C TYR A 209 2.44 17.04 -1.87
N GLY A 210 2.34 15.88 -1.21
CA GLY A 210 3.45 14.96 -0.97
C GLY A 210 3.96 14.25 -2.23
N GLY A 211 3.15 14.20 -3.29
CA GLY A 211 3.45 13.39 -4.47
C GLY A 211 3.48 11.90 -4.18
N GLN A 212 2.73 11.46 -3.17
CA GLN A 212 2.67 10.07 -2.72
C GLN A 212 1.81 9.23 -3.66
N LEU A 213 2.13 7.94 -3.79
CA LEU A 213 1.25 6.98 -4.45
C LEU A 213 0.12 6.60 -3.50
N GLN A 214 -1.13 6.82 -3.90
CA GLN A 214 -2.29 6.35 -3.17
C GLN A 214 -2.68 4.95 -3.66
N ILE A 215 -2.85 4.02 -2.73
CA ILE A 215 -3.49 2.71 -2.94
C ILE A 215 -4.88 2.72 -2.28
N ASP A 216 -5.88 2.22 -2.99
CA ASP A 216 -7.27 2.15 -2.50
C ASP A 216 -7.60 0.91 -1.65
N GLY A 217 -8.83 0.86 -1.14
CA GLY A 217 -9.28 -0.15 -0.18
C GLY A 217 -10.00 -1.36 -0.79
N ALA A 218 -10.15 -1.46 -2.11
CA ALA A 218 -11.08 -2.41 -2.73
C ALA A 218 -10.78 -3.89 -2.43
N HIS A 219 -9.51 -4.25 -2.17
CA HIS A 219 -9.12 -5.61 -1.75
C HIS A 219 -9.85 -6.11 -0.49
N ASN A 220 -10.38 -5.22 0.35
CA ASN A 220 -11.20 -5.59 1.50
C ASN A 220 -12.52 -6.25 1.07
N ALA A 221 -13.11 -5.83 -0.05
CA ALA A 221 -14.32 -6.46 -0.58
C ALA A 221 -14.07 -7.91 -1.04
N ASN A 222 -12.89 -8.22 -1.60
CA ASN A 222 -12.49 -9.62 -1.83
C ASN A 222 -12.49 -10.40 -0.50
N ALA A 223 -11.85 -9.86 0.53
CA ALA A 223 -11.73 -10.53 1.82
C ALA A 223 -13.11 -10.80 2.46
N THR A 224 -14.04 -9.85 2.41
CA THR A 224 -15.37 -9.96 3.04
C THR A 224 -16.42 -10.70 2.20
N ALA A 225 -16.26 -10.78 0.88
CA ALA A 225 -17.22 -11.47 0.02
C ALA A 225 -17.35 -12.95 0.41
N MET A 226 -18.56 -13.51 0.45
CA MET A 226 -18.72 -14.96 0.68
C MET A 226 -18.14 -15.78 -0.49
N GLU A 227 -18.42 -15.32 -1.71
CA GLU A 227 -17.97 -15.91 -2.96
C GLU A 227 -17.28 -14.81 -3.79
N ALA A 228 -15.95 -14.70 -3.71
CA ALA A 228 -15.25 -13.55 -4.25
C ALA A 228 -15.36 -13.42 -5.79
N TRP A 229 -15.74 -14.48 -6.51
CA TRP A 229 -16.02 -14.37 -7.94
C TRP A 229 -17.28 -13.58 -8.28
N LYS A 230 -18.14 -13.29 -7.29
CA LYS A 230 -19.39 -12.51 -7.45
C LYS A 230 -19.22 -11.02 -7.16
N VAL A 231 -18.16 -10.64 -6.44
CA VAL A 231 -17.95 -9.25 -5.93
C VAL A 231 -17.38 -8.29 -6.99
N MET A 232 -17.10 -8.77 -8.21
CA MET A 232 -16.42 -8.00 -9.26
C MET A 232 -17.12 -6.67 -9.62
N PRO A 233 -18.47 -6.59 -9.75
CA PRO A 233 -19.13 -5.31 -10.00
C PRO A 233 -18.93 -4.31 -8.86
N GLU A 234 -19.02 -4.76 -7.59
CA GLU A 234 -18.77 -3.91 -6.42
C GLU A 234 -17.32 -3.42 -6.39
N LEU A 235 -16.34 -4.28 -6.69
CA LEU A 235 -14.93 -3.88 -6.79
C LEU A 235 -14.74 -2.73 -7.77
N MET A 236 -15.35 -2.84 -8.96
CA MET A 236 -15.26 -1.80 -10.00
C MET A 236 -15.89 -0.47 -9.54
N VAL A 237 -16.99 -0.53 -8.79
CA VAL A 237 -17.65 0.65 -8.19
C VAL A 237 -16.78 1.27 -7.11
N GLN A 238 -16.25 0.50 -6.17
CA GLN A 238 -15.38 1.02 -5.11
C GLN A 238 -14.12 1.68 -5.70
N HIS A 239 -13.50 1.04 -6.70
CA HIS A 239 -12.40 1.63 -7.46
C HIS A 239 -12.81 2.95 -8.13
N ALA A 240 -13.98 3.00 -8.77
CA ALA A 240 -14.48 4.19 -9.47
C ALA A 240 -14.69 5.37 -8.52
N ILE A 241 -15.36 5.14 -7.40
CA ILE A 241 -15.69 6.18 -6.42
C ILE A 241 -14.41 6.79 -5.84
N ASN A 242 -13.50 5.97 -5.31
CA ASN A 242 -12.27 6.49 -4.72
C ASN A 242 -11.38 7.16 -5.77
N THR A 243 -11.28 6.61 -6.98
CA THR A 243 -10.49 7.20 -8.07
C THR A 243 -11.01 8.59 -8.43
N ALA A 244 -12.30 8.70 -8.75
CA ALA A 244 -12.92 9.97 -9.12
C ALA A 244 -12.80 11.00 -7.98
N PHE A 245 -13.03 10.58 -6.74
CA PHE A 245 -12.89 11.44 -5.56
C PHE A 245 -11.44 11.93 -5.38
N SER A 246 -10.46 11.06 -5.57
CA SER A 246 -9.04 11.40 -5.41
C SER A 246 -8.56 12.40 -6.45
N VAL A 247 -8.99 12.24 -7.71
CA VAL A 247 -8.72 13.23 -8.77
C VAL A 247 -9.29 14.60 -8.38
N ARG A 248 -10.51 14.64 -7.83
CA ARG A 248 -11.14 15.88 -7.37
C ARG A 248 -10.44 16.52 -6.17
N CYS A 249 -9.73 15.74 -5.37
CA CYS A 249 -8.88 16.22 -4.28
C CYS A 249 -7.47 16.63 -4.74
N GLY A 250 -7.15 16.51 -6.03
CA GLY A 250 -5.88 16.93 -6.62
C GLY A 250 -4.81 15.84 -6.72
N VAL A 251 -5.11 14.59 -6.35
CA VAL A 251 -4.18 13.47 -6.56
C VAL A 251 -4.09 13.20 -8.06
N LYS A 252 -2.87 13.19 -8.60
CA LYS A 252 -2.65 13.00 -10.04
C LYS A 252 -2.97 11.57 -10.47
N PRO A 253 -3.49 11.33 -11.69
CA PRO A 253 -3.79 9.98 -12.19
C PRO A 253 -2.62 9.00 -12.07
N GLU A 254 -1.38 9.45 -12.33
CA GLU A 254 -0.19 8.63 -12.20
C GLU A 254 0.14 8.20 -10.76
N ASN A 255 -0.50 8.81 -9.76
CA ASN A 255 -0.36 8.54 -8.33
C ASN A 255 -1.63 7.92 -7.71
N ILE A 256 -2.59 7.45 -8.52
CA ILE A 256 -3.76 6.71 -8.06
C ILE A 256 -3.62 5.26 -8.52
N ALA A 257 -3.45 4.34 -7.57
CA ALA A 257 -3.30 2.92 -7.81
C ALA A 257 -4.48 2.10 -7.28
N LEU A 258 -5.13 1.35 -8.18
CA LEU A 258 -6.21 0.44 -7.87
C LEU A 258 -5.65 -0.84 -7.26
N SER A 259 -6.05 -1.18 -6.04
CA SER A 259 -5.62 -2.41 -5.36
C SER A 259 -6.42 -3.62 -5.82
N SER A 260 -6.02 -4.21 -6.94
CA SER A 260 -6.73 -5.33 -7.57
C SER A 260 -6.13 -6.68 -7.20
N VAL A 261 -6.93 -7.53 -6.54
CA VAL A 261 -6.62 -8.94 -6.27
C VAL A 261 -7.40 -9.84 -7.25
N PRO A 262 -6.77 -10.80 -7.96
CA PRO A 262 -7.49 -11.83 -8.69
C PRO A 262 -8.46 -12.58 -7.76
N PRO A 263 -9.77 -12.57 -8.03
CA PRO A 263 -10.75 -12.97 -7.03
C PRO A 263 -10.71 -14.43 -6.59
N THR A 264 -10.15 -15.35 -7.38
CA THR A 264 -10.21 -16.79 -7.10
C THR A 264 -8.84 -17.46 -7.07
N ALA A 265 -8.82 -18.73 -6.65
CA ALA A 265 -7.65 -19.61 -6.67
C ALA A 265 -8.07 -21.04 -7.07
N PRO A 266 -7.15 -21.89 -7.55
CA PRO A 266 -7.43 -23.32 -7.71
C PRO A 266 -7.98 -23.94 -6.41
N PRO A 267 -8.89 -24.94 -6.47
CA PRO A 267 -9.31 -25.70 -7.64
C PRO A 267 -10.36 -25.01 -8.53
N ALA A 268 -10.75 -23.77 -8.22
CA ALA A 268 -11.57 -22.99 -9.17
C ALA A 268 -10.79 -22.78 -10.48
N PRO A 269 -11.47 -22.65 -11.63
CA PRO A 269 -10.83 -22.34 -12.91
C PRO A 269 -10.40 -20.87 -12.95
N CYS A 270 -9.51 -20.46 -12.04
CA CYS A 270 -9.23 -19.07 -11.67
C CYS A 270 -8.80 -18.22 -12.86
N MET A 271 -7.93 -18.71 -13.74
CA MET A 271 -7.54 -17.97 -14.94
C MET A 271 -8.73 -17.62 -15.84
N ARG A 272 -9.76 -18.49 -15.92
CA ARG A 272 -10.97 -18.26 -16.73
C ARG A 272 -11.94 -17.29 -16.05
N LEU A 273 -11.98 -17.26 -14.72
CA LEU A 273 -12.85 -16.38 -13.95
C LEU A 273 -12.26 -14.98 -13.77
N ASP A 274 -10.95 -14.89 -13.51
CA ASP A 274 -10.31 -13.67 -13.06
C ASP A 274 -9.74 -12.84 -14.22
N LEU A 275 -9.36 -13.47 -15.34
CA LEU A 275 -8.83 -12.75 -16.51
C LEU A 275 -9.85 -11.77 -17.14
N PRO A 276 -11.13 -12.13 -17.34
CA PRO A 276 -12.12 -11.16 -17.81
C PRO A 276 -12.24 -9.93 -16.90
N TYR A 277 -12.22 -10.13 -15.58
CA TYR A 277 -12.23 -9.01 -14.62
C TYR A 277 -10.99 -8.14 -14.74
N ALA A 278 -9.80 -8.75 -14.78
CA ALA A 278 -8.55 -8.03 -14.90
C ALA A 278 -8.48 -7.17 -16.18
N VAL A 279 -9.00 -7.69 -17.29
CA VAL A 279 -9.12 -6.96 -18.56
C VAL A 279 -10.16 -5.85 -18.46
N ALA A 280 -11.35 -6.14 -17.93
CA ALA A 280 -12.42 -5.15 -17.80
C ALA A 280 -12.00 -3.94 -16.95
N LEU A 281 -11.31 -4.21 -15.83
CA LEU A 281 -10.81 -3.17 -14.94
C LEU A 281 -9.79 -2.27 -15.65
N ARG A 282 -8.80 -2.86 -16.34
CA ARG A 282 -7.77 -2.08 -17.06
C ARG A 282 -8.30 -1.32 -18.26
N ASP A 283 -9.34 -1.84 -18.93
CA ASP A 283 -10.00 -1.11 -20.01
C ASP A 283 -10.73 0.15 -19.48
N LEU A 284 -11.37 0.07 -18.30
CA LEU A 284 -12.08 1.21 -17.70
C LEU A 284 -11.14 2.23 -17.06
N PHE A 285 -10.06 1.76 -16.43
CA PHE A 285 -9.14 2.58 -15.64
C PHE A 285 -7.78 2.78 -16.33
N LYS A 286 -7.77 2.90 -17.66
CA LYS A 286 -6.56 2.98 -18.50
C LYS A 286 -5.59 4.11 -18.13
N ASP A 287 -6.09 5.19 -17.53
CA ASP A 287 -5.31 6.38 -17.19
C ASP A 287 -4.71 6.32 -15.78
N TYR A 288 -5.00 5.24 -15.03
CA TYR A 288 -4.60 5.05 -13.64
C TYR A 288 -3.65 3.86 -13.49
N LYS A 289 -3.10 3.71 -12.29
CA LYS A 289 -2.14 2.65 -11.97
C LYS A 289 -2.84 1.41 -11.45
N ILE A 290 -2.27 0.25 -11.75
CA ILE A 290 -2.71 -1.01 -11.17
C ILE A 290 -1.69 -1.49 -10.14
N ARG A 291 -2.12 -1.56 -8.89
CA ARG A 291 -1.46 -2.35 -7.86
C ARG A 291 -2.06 -3.75 -7.86
N ALA A 292 -1.38 -4.68 -8.50
CA ALA A 292 -1.74 -6.09 -8.46
C ALA A 292 -1.30 -6.68 -7.11
N GLN A 293 -2.22 -7.33 -6.40
CA GLN A 293 -1.94 -8.04 -5.15
C GLN A 293 -2.26 -9.52 -5.31
N GLN A 294 -1.53 -10.34 -4.57
CA GLN A 294 -1.70 -11.79 -4.57
C GLN A 294 -2.88 -12.23 -3.70
N ASN A 295 -3.43 -13.42 -3.99
CA ASN A 295 -4.57 -13.96 -3.27
C ASN A 295 -4.19 -14.32 -1.82
N THR A 296 -5.06 -13.94 -0.88
CA THR A 296 -5.01 -14.32 0.56
C THR A 296 -6.28 -15.05 1.00
N LYS A 297 -7.42 -14.76 0.35
CA LYS A 297 -8.73 -15.30 0.72
C LYS A 297 -8.84 -16.81 0.59
N TYR A 298 -8.34 -17.37 -0.51
CA TYR A 298 -8.40 -18.79 -0.82
C TYR A 298 -6.99 -19.37 -0.69
N MET A 299 -6.39 -19.13 0.48
CA MET A 299 -5.10 -19.63 0.91
C MET A 299 -5.27 -20.47 2.17
N GLU A 300 -4.45 -21.51 2.30
CA GLU A 300 -4.37 -22.36 3.48
C GLU A 300 -2.91 -22.42 3.97
N SER A 301 -2.63 -23.27 4.97
CA SER A 301 -1.31 -23.39 5.59
C SER A 301 -0.17 -23.95 4.70
N GLU A 302 -0.47 -24.43 3.49
CA GLU A 302 0.52 -25.04 2.59
C GLU A 302 1.24 -24.00 1.71
N THR A 303 2.49 -23.72 2.06
CA THR A 303 3.32 -22.71 1.37
C THR A 303 3.52 -22.99 -0.13
N ARG A 304 3.56 -24.26 -0.54
CA ARG A 304 3.67 -24.64 -1.95
C ARG A 304 2.41 -24.26 -2.73
N GLU A 305 1.24 -24.46 -2.14
CA GLU A 305 -0.05 -24.10 -2.75
C GLU A 305 -0.16 -22.60 -2.92
N ALA A 306 0.13 -21.84 -1.86
CA ALA A 306 0.17 -20.37 -1.92
C ALA A 306 1.09 -19.89 -3.04
N THR A 307 2.33 -20.38 -3.08
CA THR A 307 3.33 -20.00 -4.11
C THR A 307 2.85 -20.30 -5.54
N VAL A 308 2.18 -21.43 -5.76
CA VAL A 308 1.64 -21.80 -7.09
C VAL A 308 0.49 -20.87 -7.50
N THR A 309 -0.44 -20.58 -6.59
CA THR A 309 -1.53 -19.62 -6.82
C THR A 309 -0.98 -18.22 -7.11
N HIS A 310 0.03 -17.79 -6.36
CA HIS A 310 0.71 -16.50 -6.55
C HIS A 310 1.39 -16.39 -7.92
N ALA A 311 1.97 -17.47 -8.43
CA ALA A 311 2.49 -17.52 -9.79
C ALA A 311 1.37 -17.33 -10.83
N LEU A 312 0.20 -17.96 -10.66
CA LEU A 312 -0.97 -17.75 -11.52
C LEU A 312 -1.48 -16.30 -11.45
N ASN A 313 -1.49 -15.68 -10.26
CA ASN A 313 -1.85 -14.26 -10.13
C ASN A 313 -0.91 -13.36 -10.96
N MET A 314 0.37 -13.68 -11.04
CA MET A 314 1.32 -12.91 -11.86
C MET A 314 1.23 -13.21 -13.35
N VAL A 315 0.74 -14.39 -13.75
CA VAL A 315 0.34 -14.64 -15.14
C VAL A 315 -0.79 -13.68 -15.54
N ILE A 316 -1.77 -13.44 -14.67
CA ILE A 316 -2.82 -12.42 -14.92
C ILE A 316 -2.17 -11.03 -15.11
N SER A 317 -1.24 -10.63 -14.24
CA SER A 317 -0.49 -9.37 -14.37
C SER A 317 0.25 -9.26 -15.72
N ARG A 318 0.92 -10.33 -16.15
CA ARG A 318 1.68 -10.36 -17.43
C ARG A 318 0.80 -10.45 -18.67
N LEU A 319 -0.37 -11.09 -18.60
CA LEU A 319 -1.34 -11.07 -19.70
C LEU A 319 -2.10 -9.74 -19.80
N THR A 320 -2.03 -8.89 -18.76
CA THR A 320 -2.69 -7.58 -18.72
C THR A 320 -1.68 -6.47 -18.41
N SER A 321 -1.60 -5.95 -17.18
CA SER A 321 -0.57 -5.01 -16.73
C SER A 321 -0.46 -4.97 -15.20
N ALA A 322 0.69 -4.58 -14.64
CA ALA A 322 0.82 -4.21 -13.24
C ALA A 322 1.90 -3.13 -13.10
N ASP A 323 1.56 -1.98 -12.52
CA ASP A 323 2.55 -0.93 -12.23
C ASP A 323 3.28 -1.23 -10.92
N VAL A 324 2.53 -1.74 -9.93
CA VAL A 324 3.04 -2.30 -8.67
C VAL A 324 2.56 -3.76 -8.59
N GLN A 325 3.48 -4.69 -8.40
CA GLN A 325 3.17 -6.07 -8.04
C GLN A 325 3.49 -6.25 -6.55
N SER A 326 2.45 -6.30 -5.74
CA SER A 326 2.60 -6.68 -4.34
C SER A 326 2.68 -8.20 -4.19
N THR A 327 3.35 -8.60 -3.12
CA THR A 327 3.55 -10.00 -2.78
C THR A 327 2.96 -10.30 -1.42
N ILE A 328 2.47 -11.51 -1.27
CA ILE A 328 2.01 -12.10 -0.02
C ILE A 328 3.02 -13.17 0.35
N THR A 329 3.37 -13.24 1.62
CA THR A 329 4.25 -14.32 2.08
C THR A 329 3.49 -15.64 2.03
N PRO A 330 4.07 -16.72 1.48
CA PRO A 330 3.32 -17.97 1.30
C PRO A 330 2.99 -18.66 2.62
N ASP A 331 3.44 -18.14 3.77
CA ASP A 331 3.10 -18.58 5.12
C ASP A 331 2.00 -17.74 5.80
N GLU A 332 1.42 -16.75 5.11
CA GLU A 332 0.38 -15.86 5.67
C GLU A 332 -0.83 -16.63 6.22
N GLY A 333 -1.30 -17.66 5.51
CA GLY A 333 -2.38 -18.55 5.97
C GLY A 333 -1.99 -19.50 7.12
N ARG A 334 -0.76 -19.42 7.63
CA ARG A 334 -0.20 -20.33 8.64
C ARG A 334 0.29 -19.63 9.90
N ASN A 335 1.03 -18.53 9.76
CA ASN A 335 1.68 -17.83 10.87
C ASN A 335 1.90 -16.35 10.51
N VAL A 336 2.19 -15.52 11.52
CA VAL A 336 2.70 -14.16 11.26
C VAL A 336 3.94 -14.26 10.37
N PRO A 337 4.06 -13.49 9.26
CA PRO A 337 5.10 -13.67 8.26
C PRO A 337 6.51 -13.71 8.84
N TRP A 338 7.30 -14.71 8.46
CA TRP A 338 8.70 -14.81 8.85
C TRP A 338 9.64 -14.18 7.84
N HIS A 339 10.85 -13.84 8.29
CA HIS A 339 11.92 -13.30 7.43
C HIS A 339 12.10 -14.11 6.14
N TYR A 340 12.18 -15.44 6.25
CA TYR A 340 12.40 -16.37 5.14
C TYR A 340 11.30 -16.27 4.06
N PHE A 341 10.04 -16.13 4.48
CA PHE A 341 8.91 -16.16 3.56
C PHE A 341 8.64 -14.81 2.89
N ASN A 342 9.03 -13.68 3.51
CA ASN A 342 9.16 -12.41 2.79
C ASN A 342 10.13 -12.53 1.61
N ILE A 343 11.29 -13.18 1.83
CA ILE A 343 12.29 -13.37 0.77
C ILE A 343 11.80 -14.34 -0.31
N ASN A 344 11.10 -15.42 0.07
CA ASN A 344 10.49 -16.32 -0.90
C ASN A 344 9.46 -15.59 -1.77
N ALA A 345 8.60 -14.76 -1.19
CA ALA A 345 7.58 -14.02 -1.94
C ALA A 345 8.20 -13.08 -2.98
N VAL A 346 9.22 -12.31 -2.59
CA VAL A 346 9.95 -11.42 -3.51
C VAL A 346 10.68 -12.21 -4.60
N ASN A 347 11.33 -13.33 -4.24
CA ASN A 347 12.02 -14.18 -5.21
C ASN A 347 11.05 -14.87 -6.17
N THR A 348 9.89 -15.35 -5.69
CA THR A 348 8.80 -15.87 -6.54
C THR A 348 8.33 -14.80 -7.50
N ALA A 349 8.13 -13.56 -7.05
CA ALA A 349 7.74 -12.48 -7.94
C ALA A 349 8.76 -12.20 -9.03
N ARG A 350 10.04 -12.04 -8.66
CA ARG A 350 11.13 -11.87 -9.62
C ARG A 350 11.21 -13.05 -10.59
N GLN A 351 11.22 -14.27 -10.08
CA GLN A 351 11.34 -15.49 -10.88
C GLN A 351 10.19 -15.63 -11.88
N THR A 352 8.94 -15.47 -11.44
CA THR A 352 7.78 -15.60 -12.32
C THR A 352 7.73 -14.48 -13.36
N LEU A 353 7.89 -13.21 -12.94
CA LEU A 353 7.77 -12.07 -13.86
C LEU A 353 8.89 -12.03 -14.90
N THR A 354 10.11 -12.43 -14.54
CA THR A 354 11.23 -12.52 -15.50
C THR A 354 11.17 -13.79 -16.35
N GLY A 355 10.64 -14.90 -15.82
CA GLY A 355 10.38 -16.10 -16.62
C GLY A 355 9.27 -15.91 -17.65
N LEU A 356 8.36 -14.95 -17.41
CA LEU A 356 7.29 -14.54 -18.33
C LEU A 356 7.69 -13.33 -19.20
N ASP A 357 8.96 -12.92 -19.21
CA ASP A 357 9.44 -11.81 -20.03
C ASP A 357 9.07 -11.97 -21.51
N GLY A 358 8.42 -10.95 -22.08
CA GLY A 358 8.05 -10.93 -23.49
C GLY A 358 6.87 -11.83 -23.84
N ILE A 359 6.13 -12.39 -22.86
CA ILE A 359 5.04 -13.34 -23.13
C ILE A 359 3.98 -12.77 -24.08
N ARG A 360 3.65 -11.49 -23.97
CA ARG A 360 2.67 -10.80 -24.83
C ARG A 360 3.11 -10.64 -26.30
N ARG A 361 4.36 -10.98 -26.62
CA ARG A 361 4.86 -11.05 -28.01
C ARG A 361 4.60 -12.41 -28.66
N MET A 362 4.28 -13.43 -27.85
CA MET A 362 4.06 -14.81 -28.29
C MET A 362 2.62 -15.28 -28.05
N VAL A 363 1.94 -14.68 -27.08
CA VAL A 363 0.60 -15.05 -26.66
C VAL A 363 -0.30 -13.82 -26.67
N GLU A 364 -1.45 -13.95 -27.32
CA GLU A 364 -2.52 -12.96 -27.30
C GLU A 364 -3.72 -13.50 -26.54
N ILE A 365 -4.42 -12.62 -25.81
CA ILE A 365 -5.70 -12.96 -25.19
C ILE A 365 -6.80 -12.87 -26.26
N ASN A 366 -7.59 -13.93 -26.41
CA ASN A 366 -8.68 -13.93 -27.38
C ASN A 366 -9.85 -13.06 -26.89
N ARG A 367 -9.93 -11.81 -27.37
CA ARG A 367 -11.03 -10.89 -27.05
C ARG A 367 -12.32 -11.19 -27.82
N ASP A 368 -12.25 -11.99 -28.89
CA ASP A 368 -13.42 -12.44 -29.64
C ASP A 368 -13.97 -13.74 -29.03
N GLY A 369 -15.07 -13.65 -28.30
CA GLY A 369 -15.74 -14.80 -27.65
C GLY A 369 -15.88 -14.65 -26.13
N PRO A 370 -15.81 -15.75 -25.34
CA PRO A 370 -16.24 -15.75 -23.94
C PRO A 370 -15.52 -14.73 -23.04
N LEU A 371 -14.25 -14.43 -23.32
CA LEU A 371 -13.51 -13.39 -22.61
C LEU A 371 -14.13 -12.01 -22.86
N GLY A 372 -14.33 -11.62 -24.13
CA GLY A 372 -14.88 -10.32 -24.50
C GLY A 372 -16.33 -10.14 -24.06
N GLU A 373 -17.14 -11.20 -24.19
CA GLU A 373 -18.52 -11.23 -23.70
C GLU A 373 -18.58 -10.94 -22.19
N ARG A 374 -17.77 -11.66 -21.40
CA ARG A 374 -17.72 -11.47 -19.95
C ARG A 374 -17.11 -10.12 -19.55
N VAL A 375 -16.10 -9.63 -20.28
CA VAL A 375 -15.54 -8.28 -20.07
C VAL A 375 -16.62 -7.22 -20.25
N ARG A 376 -17.45 -7.35 -21.30
CA ARG A 376 -18.55 -6.42 -21.55
C ARG A 376 -19.60 -6.48 -20.45
N GLU A 377 -20.03 -7.69 -20.09
CA GLU A 377 -21.03 -7.92 -19.05
C GLU A 377 -20.62 -7.33 -17.70
N LEU A 378 -19.35 -7.51 -17.29
CA LEU A 378 -18.83 -6.95 -16.03
C LEU A 378 -18.90 -5.41 -16.02
N LYS A 379 -18.59 -4.78 -17.15
CA LYS A 379 -18.72 -3.31 -17.30
C LYS A 379 -20.17 -2.86 -17.20
N GLU A 380 -21.10 -3.57 -17.84
CA GLU A 380 -22.54 -3.29 -17.75
C GLU A 380 -23.05 -3.41 -16.32
N ARG A 381 -22.68 -4.48 -15.60
CA ARG A 381 -23.04 -4.67 -14.19
C ARG A 381 -22.53 -3.52 -13.30
N ALA A 382 -21.29 -3.10 -13.49
CA ALA A 382 -20.73 -1.98 -12.71
C ALA A 382 -21.42 -0.64 -13.04
N ILE A 383 -21.79 -0.41 -14.31
CA ILE A 383 -22.54 0.79 -14.72
C ILE A 383 -23.94 0.78 -14.09
N LEU A 384 -24.65 -0.35 -14.17
CA LEU A 384 -25.97 -0.51 -13.54
C LEU A 384 -25.91 -0.25 -12.02
N PHE A 385 -24.84 -0.72 -11.36
CA PHE A 385 -24.63 -0.45 -9.93
C PHE A 385 -24.51 1.06 -9.67
N MET A 386 -23.69 1.77 -10.44
CA MET A 386 -23.59 3.24 -10.32
C MET A 386 -24.92 3.95 -10.62
N GLU A 387 -25.70 3.47 -11.59
CA GLU A 387 -27.03 4.00 -11.90
C GLU A 387 -27.99 3.84 -10.72
N GLU A 388 -28.03 2.66 -10.08
CA GLU A 388 -28.89 2.41 -8.91
C GLU A 388 -28.44 3.25 -7.70
N ILE A 389 -27.13 3.46 -7.50
CA ILE A 389 -26.61 4.38 -6.46
C ILE A 389 -27.17 5.80 -6.69
N ILE A 390 -27.24 6.27 -7.94
CA ILE A 390 -27.80 7.58 -8.25
C ILE A 390 -29.32 7.58 -8.02
N GLU A 391 -30.03 6.56 -8.48
CA GLU A 391 -31.48 6.43 -8.34
C GLU A 391 -31.93 6.41 -6.87
N THR A 392 -31.19 5.75 -5.98
CA THR A 392 -31.50 5.67 -4.54
C THR A 392 -31.15 6.96 -3.76
N GLY A 393 -30.57 7.96 -4.42
CA GLY A 393 -30.26 9.26 -3.82
C GLY A 393 -28.78 9.49 -3.49
N GLY A 394 -27.88 8.67 -4.00
CA GLY A 394 -26.43 8.83 -3.89
C GLY A 394 -25.75 7.84 -2.94
N TYR A 395 -24.44 8.02 -2.75
CA TYR A 395 -23.58 7.08 -2.03
C TYR A 395 -24.06 6.79 -0.60
N TYR A 396 -24.44 7.81 0.18
CA TYR A 396 -24.86 7.62 1.56
C TYR A 396 -26.15 6.79 1.66
N SER A 397 -27.16 7.10 0.85
CA SER A 397 -28.39 6.30 0.77
C SER A 397 -28.11 4.86 0.34
N ALA A 398 -27.18 4.64 -0.60
CA ALA A 398 -26.80 3.30 -1.02
C ALA A 398 -26.11 2.51 0.10
N VAL A 399 -25.25 3.15 0.89
CA VAL A 399 -24.62 2.53 2.07
C VAL A 399 -25.65 2.22 3.15
N GLU A 400 -26.57 3.13 3.47
CA GLU A 400 -27.68 2.88 4.42
C GLU A 400 -28.59 1.74 3.94
N GLY A 401 -28.82 1.67 2.63
CA GLY A 401 -29.58 0.59 1.99
C GLY A 401 -28.86 -0.76 1.90
N GLY A 402 -27.63 -0.86 2.42
CA GLY A 402 -26.86 -2.12 2.43
C GLY A 402 -26.44 -2.60 1.04
N PHE A 403 -26.13 -1.68 0.11
CA PHE A 403 -25.74 -2.05 -1.26
C PHE A 403 -24.38 -2.73 -1.34
N PHE A 404 -23.48 -2.37 -0.42
CA PHE A 404 -22.09 -2.84 -0.41
C PHE A 404 -21.94 -4.04 0.53
N VAL A 405 -20.97 -4.90 0.21
CA VAL A 405 -20.67 -6.13 0.97
C VAL A 405 -21.82 -7.14 0.93
N ASP A 406 -22.73 -7.04 -0.04
CA ASP A 406 -23.75 -8.06 -0.30
C ASP A 406 -23.11 -9.29 -0.97
N SER A 407 -23.61 -10.48 -0.66
CA SER A 407 -23.00 -11.73 -1.11
C SER A 407 -23.47 -12.21 -2.49
N ALA A 408 -24.41 -11.52 -3.14
CA ALA A 408 -24.85 -11.83 -4.50
C ALA A 408 -23.94 -11.21 -5.57
N GLU A 409 -24.10 -11.69 -6.81
CA GLU A 409 -23.49 -11.06 -7.97
C GLU A 409 -24.44 -9.99 -8.51
N TYR A 410 -24.12 -8.73 -8.25
CA TYR A 410 -24.91 -7.58 -8.71
C TYR A 410 -25.30 -7.70 -10.20
N PRO A 411 -26.58 -7.48 -10.60
CA PRO A 411 -27.63 -6.74 -9.87
C PRO A 411 -28.45 -7.56 -8.89
N ASP A 412 -28.19 -8.86 -8.74
CA ASP A 412 -28.82 -9.63 -7.68
C ASP A 412 -28.34 -9.08 -6.31
N ARG A 413 -29.24 -9.08 -5.32
CA ARG A 413 -28.95 -8.70 -3.93
C ARG A 413 -29.57 -9.74 -3.01
N LYS A 414 -28.80 -10.30 -2.06
CA LYS A 414 -29.36 -11.22 -1.04
C LYS A 414 -30.00 -10.48 0.13
N GLY A 415 -29.62 -9.21 0.34
CA GLY A 415 -30.03 -8.41 1.49
C GLY A 415 -29.17 -8.68 2.72
N ASP A 416 -27.95 -9.18 2.53
CA ASP A 416 -26.96 -9.45 3.59
C ASP A 416 -25.78 -8.47 3.56
N GLY A 417 -25.87 -7.40 2.76
CA GLY A 417 -24.92 -6.30 2.73
C GLY A 417 -24.82 -5.53 4.06
N ILE A 418 -23.73 -4.79 4.21
CA ILE A 418 -23.47 -4.00 5.41
C ILE A 418 -24.13 -2.63 5.27
N ALA A 419 -25.19 -2.42 6.04
CA ALA A 419 -25.78 -1.10 6.23
C ALA A 419 -24.99 -0.28 7.27
N ARG A 420 -24.70 0.98 6.96
CA ARG A 420 -24.14 1.96 7.92
C ARG A 420 -25.08 3.16 7.97
N GLU A 421 -25.43 3.60 9.17
CA GLU A 421 -26.33 4.73 9.39
C GLU A 421 -25.60 6.07 9.15
N LEU A 422 -26.29 7.03 8.52
CA LEU A 422 -25.74 8.37 8.26
C LEU A 422 -25.39 9.12 9.56
N ASP A 423 -26.24 8.98 10.57
CA ASP A 423 -26.13 9.54 11.92
C ASP A 423 -25.55 8.55 12.94
N GLY A 424 -24.84 7.53 12.45
CA GLY A 424 -24.20 6.50 13.28
C GLY A 424 -22.68 6.41 13.08
N GLY A 425 -22.09 5.39 13.69
CA GLY A 425 -20.67 5.08 13.56
C GLY A 425 -19.74 5.93 14.42
N ILE A 426 -18.44 5.59 14.38
CA ILE A 426 -17.40 6.26 15.16
C ILE A 426 -17.12 7.63 14.57
N GLY A 427 -17.07 8.65 15.42
CA GLY A 427 -16.89 10.03 14.99
C GLY A 427 -18.18 10.71 14.49
N ASN A 428 -19.35 10.13 14.75
CA ASN A 428 -20.62 10.86 14.59
C ASN A 428 -20.64 12.11 15.47
N ASP A 429 -21.40 13.14 15.06
CA ASP A 429 -21.51 14.44 15.76
C ASP A 429 -20.18 15.21 15.93
N THR A 430 -19.15 14.87 15.15
CA THR A 430 -17.85 15.58 15.17
C THR A 430 -17.66 16.51 13.97
N LEU A 431 -18.70 16.71 13.17
CA LEU A 431 -18.66 17.64 12.04
C LEU A 431 -19.17 19.02 12.44
N TYR A 432 -18.34 20.01 12.12
CA TYR A 432 -18.64 21.41 12.38
C TYR A 432 -18.75 22.16 11.06
N ARG A 433 -19.84 22.91 10.91
CA ARG A 433 -19.98 23.84 9.79
C ARG A 433 -18.92 24.93 9.94
N ARG A 434 -18.11 25.13 8.92
CA ARG A 434 -17.17 26.25 8.86
C ARG A 434 -17.95 27.56 8.92
N ALA A 435 -17.49 28.48 9.77
CA ALA A 435 -17.95 29.87 9.76
C ALA A 435 -17.48 30.58 8.48
N ASP A 436 -18.13 31.68 8.12
CA ASP A 436 -17.79 32.45 6.91
C ASP A 436 -16.35 33.02 6.97
N ASP A 437 -15.84 33.23 8.17
CA ASP A 437 -14.49 33.70 8.49
C ASP A 437 -13.53 32.58 8.91
N TYR A 438 -13.90 31.30 8.72
CA TYR A 438 -13.03 30.18 9.04
C TYR A 438 -11.69 30.33 8.31
N PHE A 439 -10.60 30.26 9.06
CA PHE A 439 -9.25 30.41 8.57
C PHE A 439 -8.31 29.37 9.19
N ALA A 440 -7.56 28.67 8.35
CA ALA A 440 -6.47 27.77 8.72
C ALA A 440 -5.17 28.29 8.09
N PRO A 441 -4.19 28.76 8.89
CA PRO A 441 -2.96 29.40 8.41
C PRO A 441 -1.89 28.37 7.99
N VAL A 442 -2.25 27.40 7.14
CA VAL A 442 -1.35 26.33 6.66
C VAL A 442 -1.30 26.31 5.13
N SER A 443 -0.21 25.77 4.58
CA SER A 443 0.10 25.79 3.15
C SER A 443 -0.78 24.85 2.34
N VAL A 444 -1.22 23.75 2.96
CA VAL A 444 -2.11 22.75 2.36
C VAL A 444 -3.36 22.65 3.22
N HIS A 445 -4.49 23.03 2.62
CA HIS A 445 -5.82 22.88 3.20
C HIS A 445 -6.84 22.71 2.08
N PHE A 446 -7.69 21.68 2.13
CA PHE A 446 -8.65 21.42 1.05
C PHE A 446 -9.85 22.37 1.06
N GLY A 447 -10.45 22.55 2.24
CA GLY A 447 -11.75 23.24 2.35
C GLY A 447 -11.65 24.76 2.22
N ASN A 448 -12.81 25.43 2.16
CA ASN A 448 -12.88 26.90 2.10
C ASN A 448 -12.07 27.54 3.23
N ASN A 449 -11.20 28.49 2.87
CA ASN A 449 -10.23 29.10 3.77
C ASN A 449 -10.22 30.62 3.55
N HIS A 450 -10.68 31.40 4.53
CA HIS A 450 -10.76 32.85 4.44
C HIS A 450 -9.40 33.49 4.74
N ILE A 451 -8.52 33.55 3.73
CA ILE A 451 -7.18 34.15 3.88
C ILE A 451 -7.33 35.67 4.09
N PRO A 452 -6.86 36.23 5.22
CA PRO A 452 -6.91 37.67 5.46
C PRO A 452 -6.19 38.47 4.37
N ALA A 453 -6.74 39.62 3.98
CA ALA A 453 -6.29 40.39 2.81
C ALA A 453 -4.82 40.85 2.85
N GLN A 454 -4.20 40.88 4.04
CA GLN A 454 -2.78 41.19 4.20
C GLN A 454 -1.83 40.04 3.81
N PHE A 455 -2.33 38.83 3.60
CA PHE A 455 -1.52 37.66 3.24
C PHE A 455 -1.82 37.20 1.82
N THR A 456 -0.78 36.79 1.07
CA THR A 456 -0.94 36.23 -0.28
C THR A 456 -1.15 34.71 -0.25
N SER A 457 -0.75 34.05 0.83
CA SER A 457 -1.03 32.64 1.12
C SER A 457 -1.33 32.45 2.60
N ALA A 458 -2.01 31.36 2.96
CA ALA A 458 -2.44 31.13 4.34
C ALA A 458 -1.26 30.95 5.32
N SER A 459 -0.23 30.19 4.94
CA SER A 459 0.96 29.91 5.75
C SER A 459 1.80 31.15 6.08
N GLN A 460 1.70 32.24 5.30
CA GLN A 460 2.40 33.49 5.61
C GLN A 460 1.99 34.08 6.97
N ALA A 461 0.76 33.84 7.42
CA ALA A 461 0.28 34.30 8.72
C ALA A 461 1.11 33.78 9.90
N ILE A 462 1.82 32.66 9.71
CA ILE A 462 2.68 32.02 10.72
C ILE A 462 4.14 31.90 10.27
N GLY A 463 4.52 32.60 9.19
CA GLY A 463 5.86 32.54 8.61
C GLY A 463 6.22 31.14 8.09
N GLY A 464 5.27 30.45 7.46
CA GLY A 464 5.39 29.09 6.95
C GLY A 464 4.89 28.02 7.92
N ASP A 465 4.33 26.94 7.45
CA ASP A 465 3.98 25.77 8.28
C ASP A 465 5.14 24.75 8.33
N THR A 466 4.90 23.55 8.84
CA THR A 466 5.92 22.50 8.93
C THR A 466 6.34 21.91 7.58
N PHE A 467 5.54 22.08 6.52
CA PHE A 467 5.93 21.67 5.17
C PHE A 467 6.91 22.67 4.53
N GLU A 468 6.81 23.95 4.89
CA GLU A 468 7.72 25.01 4.45
C GLU A 468 8.95 25.15 5.38
N ASP A 469 8.77 24.93 6.68
CA ASP A 469 9.82 24.98 7.71
C ASP A 469 9.79 23.74 8.62
N PRO A 470 10.53 22.68 8.27
CA PRO A 470 10.62 21.46 9.07
C PRO A 470 11.22 21.63 10.46
N SER A 471 11.80 22.79 10.80
CA SER A 471 12.26 23.07 12.16
C SER A 471 11.11 23.24 13.16
N LYS A 472 9.90 23.50 12.67
CA LYS A 472 8.68 23.66 13.49
C LYS A 472 8.08 22.32 13.95
N ILE A 473 8.48 21.20 13.35
CA ILE A 473 8.01 19.86 13.71
C ILE A 473 8.42 19.55 15.15
N GLN A 474 7.45 19.20 15.99
CA GLN A 474 7.71 18.71 17.34
C GLN A 474 8.02 17.21 17.30
N PHE A 475 9.17 16.83 17.85
CA PHE A 475 9.56 15.43 18.01
C PHE A 475 9.34 15.00 19.46
N ILE A 476 8.56 13.94 19.65
CA ILE A 476 8.32 13.32 20.95
C ILE A 476 9.01 11.96 20.92
N ASP A 477 9.98 11.77 21.81
CA ASP A 477 10.83 10.57 21.80
C ASP A 477 10.08 9.33 22.30
N GLU A 478 9.69 9.31 23.57
CA GLU A 478 8.88 8.24 24.17
C GLU A 478 7.84 8.86 25.12
N LEU A 479 6.70 8.19 25.26
CA LEU A 479 5.69 8.52 26.28
C LEU A 479 5.54 7.43 27.35
N ASP A 480 6.08 6.24 27.09
CA ASP A 480 6.05 5.09 28.00
C ASP A 480 7.48 4.61 28.27
N ASP A 481 7.89 4.68 29.54
CA ASP A 481 9.25 4.31 29.97
C ASP A 481 9.49 2.79 29.99
N TYR A 482 8.44 1.97 29.88
CA TYR A 482 8.49 0.51 29.98
C TYR A 482 8.25 -0.20 28.65
N ASP A 483 7.32 0.28 27.83
CA ASP A 483 7.08 -0.28 26.50
C ASP A 483 7.65 0.62 25.39
N ASN A 484 8.96 0.52 25.21
CA ASN A 484 9.70 1.21 24.17
C ASN A 484 10.84 0.35 23.63
N VAL A 485 11.42 0.81 22.52
CA VAL A 485 12.48 0.12 21.78
C VAL A 485 13.75 -0.04 22.61
N ASP A 486 14.08 0.91 23.50
CA ASP A 486 15.32 0.87 24.29
C ASP A 486 15.27 -0.27 25.31
N VAL A 487 14.14 -0.47 25.97
CA VAL A 487 13.90 -1.62 26.86
C VAL A 487 14.06 -2.93 26.08
N ARG A 488 13.45 -3.03 24.88
CA ARG A 488 13.53 -4.25 24.04
C ARG A 488 14.93 -4.52 23.48
N ILE A 489 15.71 -3.48 23.19
CA ILE A 489 17.12 -3.62 22.80
C ILE A 489 17.94 -4.11 23.99
N ALA A 490 17.73 -3.55 25.19
CA ALA A 490 18.44 -3.95 26.40
C ALA A 490 18.19 -5.44 26.76
N GLU A 491 16.98 -5.95 26.58
CA GLU A 491 16.66 -7.38 26.75
C GLU A 491 17.48 -8.31 25.84
N LYS A 492 17.84 -7.81 24.65
CA LYS A 492 18.60 -8.54 23.63
C LYS A 492 20.09 -8.15 23.60
N GLN A 493 20.56 -7.32 24.54
CA GLN A 493 21.91 -6.74 24.56
C GLN A 493 23.02 -7.77 24.33
N LYS A 494 22.91 -8.96 24.95
CA LYS A 494 23.90 -10.04 24.80
C LYS A 494 24.16 -10.45 23.34
N TYR A 495 23.15 -10.37 22.47
CA TYR A 495 23.25 -10.72 21.05
C TYR A 495 23.79 -9.56 20.19
N TYR A 496 23.59 -8.31 20.64
CA TYR A 496 24.19 -7.14 19.99
C TYR A 496 25.68 -7.02 20.30
N ASP A 497 26.09 -7.33 21.54
CA ASP A 497 27.48 -7.18 21.99
C ASP A 497 28.37 -8.37 21.63
N ASN A 498 27.78 -9.55 21.40
CA ASN A 498 28.51 -10.78 21.09
C ASN A 498 28.03 -11.35 19.75
N THR A 499 28.64 -10.90 18.65
CA THR A 499 28.25 -11.30 17.29
C THR A 499 28.45 -12.79 16.99
N ASN A 500 29.24 -13.49 17.81
CA ASN A 500 29.46 -14.93 17.78
C ASN A 500 28.33 -15.74 18.46
N LEU A 501 27.47 -15.11 19.28
CA LEU A 501 26.31 -15.76 19.85
C LEU A 501 25.16 -15.71 18.83
N ILE A 502 24.70 -16.89 18.41
CA ILE A 502 23.64 -17.02 17.40
C ILE A 502 22.51 -17.85 17.98
N ARG A 503 21.28 -17.46 17.66
CA ARG A 503 20.09 -18.29 17.83
C ARG A 503 19.20 -18.17 16.60
N PRO A 504 18.38 -19.18 16.29
CA PRO A 504 17.31 -19.02 15.31
C PRO A 504 16.32 -17.93 15.75
N GLU A 505 15.77 -17.22 14.78
CA GLU A 505 14.70 -16.23 14.91
C GLU A 505 13.75 -16.35 13.73
N VAL A 506 12.56 -15.75 13.84
CA VAL A 506 11.49 -15.82 12.85
C VAL A 506 10.91 -14.44 12.55
#